data_AF-A0A9X8VCR2-F1
#
_entry.id   AF-A0A9X8VCR2-F1
#
_cell.length_a   1.000
_cell.length_b   1.000
_cell.length_c   1.000
_cell.angle_alpha   90.00
_cell.angle_beta   90.00
_cell.angle_gamma   90.00
#
_symmetry.space_group_name_H-M   'P 1'
#
loop_
_entity.id
_entity.type
_entity.pdbx_description
1 polymer ?
#
loop_
_entity_poly.entity_id
_entity_poly.type
_entity_poly.pdbx_seq_one_letter_code
_entity_poly.pdbx_strand_id
1 'polypeptide(L)'
;AARPVLRGEVALQLAVPRIQSLKSRSSANQKSYGGNYDRKLFAKLRKLRKSIADEENIPPYVVFNDATLLEMAEQMPIKAGDLLSVNGVGQRKLERFG
;
A
#
# COMPACT_ATOMS: atom_id res chain seq x y z
N ALA A 1 -41.46 -0.81 23.30
CA ALA A 1 -40.77 0.50 23.28
C ALA A 1 -40.67 1.16 21.88
N ALA A 2 -40.79 0.44 20.75
CA ALA A 2 -40.56 1.02 19.40
C ALA A 2 -41.78 1.61 18.66
N ARG A 3 -43.01 1.46 19.20
CA ARG A 3 -44.26 1.90 18.54
C ARG A 3 -44.35 3.41 18.22
N PRO A 4 -43.89 4.37 19.06
CA PRO A 4 -44.05 5.79 18.75
C PRO A 4 -43.14 6.28 17.61
N VAL A 5 -41.97 5.66 17.43
CA VAL A 5 -41.05 5.98 16.31
C VAL A 5 -41.65 5.53 14.97
N LEU A 6 -42.29 4.35 14.94
CA LEU A 6 -42.90 3.80 13.72
C LEU A 6 -44.19 4.52 13.30
N ARG A 7 -44.87 5.20 14.24
CA ARG A 7 -46.05 6.03 13.97
C ARG A 7 -45.71 7.47 13.56
N GLY A 8 -44.43 7.84 13.51
CA GLY A 8 -43.98 9.19 13.14
C GLY A 8 -44.20 10.25 14.22
N GLU A 9 -44.57 9.84 15.44
CA GLU A 9 -44.77 10.75 16.59
C GLU A 9 -43.44 11.29 17.14
N VAL A 10 -42.32 10.63 16.82
CA VAL A 10 -40.97 11.02 17.24
C VAL A 10 -40.06 11.08 16.02
N ALA A 11 -39.47 12.25 15.76
CA ALA A 11 -38.50 12.43 14.68
C ALA A 11 -37.18 11.70 15.00
N LEU A 12 -36.78 10.77 14.12
CA LEU A 12 -35.52 10.04 14.24
C LEU A 12 -34.40 10.80 13.54
N GLN A 13 -33.32 11.11 14.25
CA GLN A 13 -32.09 11.60 13.65
C GLN A 13 -31.20 10.41 13.27
N LEU A 14 -30.93 10.23 11.97
CA LEU A 14 -30.02 9.20 11.47
C LEU A 14 -28.60 9.75 11.36
N ALA A 15 -27.61 8.96 11.75
CA ALA A 15 -26.21 9.29 11.54
C ALA A 15 -25.86 9.16 10.05
N VAL A 16 -25.30 10.22 9.46
CA VAL A 16 -24.79 10.18 8.08
C VAL A 16 -23.44 9.45 8.08
N PRO A 17 -23.26 8.38 7.29
CA PRO A 17 -21.97 7.72 7.21
C PRO A 17 -20.94 8.66 6.60
N ARG A 18 -19.83 8.87 7.32
CA ARG A 18 -18.70 9.68 6.87
C ARG A 18 -17.85 8.89 5.89
N ILE A 19 -18.41 8.50 4.75
CA ILE A 19 -17.62 7.91 3.66
C ILE A 19 -16.90 9.06 2.97
N GLN A 20 -15.77 9.47 3.56
CA GLN A 20 -14.84 10.37 2.87
C GLN A 20 -14.34 9.62 1.64
N SER A 21 -14.79 10.09 0.48
CA SER A 21 -14.20 9.83 -0.82
C SER A 21 -12.69 9.62 -0.66
N LEU A 22 -12.22 8.40 -0.93
CA LEU A 22 -10.81 8.06 -1.14
C LEU A 22 -10.36 8.75 -2.43
N LYS A 23 -10.37 10.09 -2.42
CA LYS A 23 -9.99 10.92 -3.54
C LYS A 23 -8.50 10.76 -3.71
N SER A 24 -8.14 10.08 -4.80
CA SER A 24 -6.86 10.10 -5.47
C SER A 24 -6.05 11.34 -5.11
N ARG A 25 -5.02 11.16 -4.28
CA ARG A 25 -3.93 12.11 -4.18
C ARG A 25 -2.81 11.63 -5.08
N SER A 26 -2.99 11.91 -6.36
CA SER A 26 -1.89 12.29 -7.23
C SER A 26 -1.06 13.38 -6.54
N SER A 27 0.07 12.97 -5.95
CA SER A 27 1.25 13.80 -6.00
C SER A 27 2.46 12.88 -5.94
N ALA A 28 3.24 12.95 -7.00
CA ALA A 28 4.54 12.33 -7.12
C ALA A 28 5.43 12.88 -6.02
N ASN A 29 5.36 12.28 -4.83
CA ASN A 29 6.38 12.42 -3.81
C ASN A 29 7.57 11.58 -4.29
N GLN A 30 8.30 12.12 -5.26
CA GLN A 30 9.65 11.68 -5.57
C GLN A 30 10.49 12.12 -4.36
N LYS A 31 10.38 11.39 -3.24
CA LYS A 31 11.38 11.45 -2.18
C LYS A 31 12.71 11.12 -2.87
N SER A 32 13.57 12.12 -2.98
CA SER A 32 14.94 11.94 -3.45
C SER A 32 15.66 11.14 -2.37
N TYR A 33 15.62 9.82 -2.50
CA TYR A 33 16.49 8.97 -1.69
C TYR A 33 17.93 9.27 -2.11
N GLY A 34 18.70 9.86 -1.21
CA GLY A 34 20.07 10.34 -1.45
C GLY A 34 21.13 9.29 -1.15
N GLY A 35 20.94 8.05 -1.61
CA GLY A 35 21.85 6.93 -1.34
C GLY A 35 22.56 6.42 -2.61
N ASN A 36 23.67 5.72 -2.41
CA ASN A 36 24.43 5.00 -3.46
C ASN A 36 23.72 3.70 -3.86
N TYR A 37 22.45 3.78 -4.27
CA TYR A 37 21.70 2.64 -4.78
C TYR A 37 21.54 2.75 -6.31
N ASP A 38 21.41 1.61 -6.99
CA ASP A 38 21.22 1.60 -8.43
C ASP A 38 19.83 2.20 -8.77
N ARG A 39 19.83 3.44 -9.25
CA ARG A 39 18.61 4.16 -9.66
C ARG A 39 17.86 3.45 -10.79
N LYS A 40 18.57 2.72 -11.67
CA LYS A 40 17.92 1.95 -12.74
C LYS A 40 17.18 0.75 -12.16
N LEU A 41 17.80 0.05 -11.22
CA LEU A 41 17.17 -1.07 -10.53
C LEU A 41 15.96 -0.61 -9.72
N PHE A 42 16.10 0.46 -8.94
CA PHE A 42 14.99 1.05 -8.18
C PHE A 42 13.82 1.47 -9.08
N ALA A 43 14.09 2.07 -10.24
CA ALA A 43 13.06 2.45 -11.19
C ALA A 43 12.32 1.22 -11.77
N LYS A 44 13.02 0.13 -12.06
CA LYS A 44 12.41 -1.14 -12.49
C LYS A 44 11.53 -1.73 -11.38
N LEU A 45 12.05 -1.81 -10.16
CA LEU A 45 11.32 -2.31 -9.00
C LEU A 45 10.05 -1.48 -8.71
N ARG A 46 10.14 -0.15 -8.83
CA ARG A 46 8.99 0.75 -8.69
C ARG A 46 7.92 0.50 -9.76
N LYS A 47 8.30 0.21 -11.00
CA LYS A 47 7.37 -0.16 -12.07
C LYS A 47 6.71 -1.51 -11.81
N LEU A 48 7.48 -2.51 -11.39
CA LEU A 48 6.97 -3.84 -11.05
C LEU A 48 5.95 -3.76 -9.92
N ARG A 49 6.29 -3.03 -8.84
CA ARG A 49 5.37 -2.77 -7.73
C ARG A 49 4.06 -2.14 -8.18
N LYS A 50 4.13 -1.19 -9.12
CA LYS A 50 2.93 -0.55 -9.66
C LYS A 50 2.07 -1.56 -10.44
N SER A 51 2.66 -2.40 -11.29
CA SER A 51 1.91 -3.44 -12.02
C SER A 51 1.15 -4.36 -11.06
N ILE A 52 1.85 -4.90 -10.05
CA ILE A 52 1.27 -5.81 -9.06
C ILE A 52 0.16 -5.12 -8.26
N ALA A 53 0.37 -3.86 -7.89
CA ALA A 53 -0.61 -3.06 -7.17
C ALA A 53 -1.86 -2.77 -8.01
N ASP A 54 -1.67 -2.46 -9.29
CA ASP A 54 -2.77 -2.22 -10.24
C ASP A 54 -3.56 -3.53 -10.49
N GLU A 55 -2.89 -4.68 -10.60
CA GLU A 55 -3.50 -6.01 -10.74
C GLU A 55 -4.37 -6.39 -9.53
N GLU A 56 -3.86 -6.19 -8.31
CA GLU A 56 -4.58 -6.48 -7.07
C GLU A 56 -5.52 -5.34 -6.63
N ASN A 57 -5.60 -4.24 -7.39
CA ASN A 57 -6.38 -3.03 -7.06
C ASN A 57 -6.06 -2.44 -5.66
N ILE A 58 -4.83 -2.62 -5.19
CA ILE A 58 -4.36 -2.13 -3.90
C ILE A 58 -3.34 -1.01 -4.08
N PRO A 59 -3.16 -0.12 -3.09
CA PRO A 59 -2.13 0.91 -3.19
C PRO A 59 -0.71 0.32 -3.25
N PRO A 60 0.23 0.88 -4.05
CA PRO A 60 1.58 0.34 -4.23
C PRO A 60 2.38 0.13 -2.94
N TYR A 61 2.24 1.01 -1.95
CA TYR A 61 2.95 0.91 -0.67
C TYR A 61 2.54 -0.34 0.15
N VAL A 62 1.37 -0.94 -0.15
CA VAL A 62 0.90 -2.18 0.49
C VAL A 62 1.74 -3.38 0.02
N VAL A 63 2.08 -3.40 -1.27
CA VAL A 63 2.94 -4.44 -1.86
C VAL A 63 4.34 -4.33 -1.24
N PHE A 64 5.03 -3.21 -1.47
CA PHE A 64 6.35 -2.93 -0.89
C PHE A 64 6.50 -1.44 -0.56
N ASN A 65 7.11 -1.13 0.57
CA ASN A 65 7.36 0.27 0.94
C ASN A 65 8.57 0.81 0.15
N ASP A 66 8.73 2.13 0.06
CA ASP A 66 9.89 2.69 -0.64
C ASP A 66 11.22 2.32 0.06
N ALA A 67 11.22 2.16 1.38
CA ALA A 67 12.38 1.70 2.16
C ALA A 67 12.81 0.27 1.79
N THR A 68 11.85 -0.65 1.63
CA THR A 68 12.14 -2.03 1.24
C THR A 68 12.72 -2.08 -0.18
N LEU A 69 12.18 -1.27 -1.10
CA LEU A 69 12.71 -1.21 -2.48
C LEU A 69 14.12 -0.63 -2.54
N LEU A 70 14.44 0.29 -1.63
CA LEU A 70 15.78 0.87 -1.53
C LEU A 70 16.77 -0.19 -1.07
N GLU A 71 16.43 -0.91 -0.01
CA GLU A 71 17.25 -1.97 0.56
C GLU A 71 17.41 -3.14 -0.42
N MET A 72 16.36 -3.50 -1.18
CA MET A 72 16.47 -4.44 -2.30
C MET A 72 17.39 -3.94 -3.41
N ALA A 73 17.37 -2.63 -3.70
CA ALA A 73 18.25 -2.06 -4.72
C ALA A 73 19.72 -1.98 -4.26
N GLU A 74 19.98 -1.97 -2.95
CA GLU A 74 21.32 -1.99 -2.35
C GLU A 74 21.85 -3.43 -2.19
N GLN A 75 21.04 -4.33 -1.62
CA GLN A 75 21.43 -5.71 -1.30
C GLN A 75 21.30 -6.66 -2.49
N MET A 76 20.54 -6.30 -3.52
CA MET A 76 20.25 -7.13 -4.71
C MET A 76 19.99 -8.61 -4.34
N PRO A 77 19.02 -8.90 -3.46
CA PRO A 77 18.78 -10.26 -3.00
C PRO A 77 18.33 -11.14 -4.18
N ILE A 78 19.03 -12.24 -4.41
CA ILE A 78 18.75 -13.19 -5.51
C ILE A 78 17.96 -14.40 -4.99
N LYS A 79 18.10 -14.73 -3.69
CA LYS A 79 17.45 -15.88 -3.07
C LYS A 79 16.27 -15.44 -2.19
N ALA A 80 15.31 -16.35 -2.04
CA ALA A 80 14.16 -16.17 -1.17
C ALA A 80 14.54 -15.90 0.30
N GLY A 81 15.63 -16.51 0.80
CA GLY A 81 16.15 -16.26 2.15
C GLY A 81 16.77 -14.86 2.33
N ASP A 82 17.39 -14.34 1.26
CA ASP A 82 17.98 -12.99 1.27
C ASP A 82 16.86 -11.93 1.21
N LEU A 83 15.79 -12.21 0.46
CA LEU A 83 14.58 -11.39 0.44
C LEU A 83 13.91 -11.30 1.82
N LEU A 84 13.91 -12.38 2.60
CA LEU A 84 13.40 -12.42 3.98
C LEU A 84 14.22 -11.55 4.96
N SER A 85 15.49 -11.30 4.64
CA SER A 85 16.36 -10.45 5.46
C SER A 85 16.13 -8.97 5.22
N VAL A 86 15.44 -8.60 4.13
CA VAL A 86 15.09 -7.21 3.81
C VAL A 86 14.00 -6.70 4.74
N ASN A 87 14.24 -5.56 5.37
CA ASN A 87 13.32 -4.97 6.34
C ASN A 87 11.98 -4.59 5.70
N GLY A 88 10.92 -5.32 6.06
CA GLY A 88 9.55 -5.12 5.56
C GLY A 88 9.07 -6.16 4.55
N VAL A 89 9.90 -7.17 4.24
CA VAL A 89 9.51 -8.39 3.51
C VAL A 89 9.21 -9.50 4.52
N GLY A 90 7.93 -9.69 4.85
CA GLY A 90 7.50 -10.83 5.66
C GLY A 90 7.31 -12.10 4.82
N GLN A 91 7.25 -13.26 5.48
CA GLN A 91 6.99 -14.57 4.84
C GLN A 91 5.78 -14.53 3.91
N ARG A 92 4.68 -13.89 4.34
CA ARG A 92 3.44 -13.77 3.56
C ARG A 92 3.58 -12.95 2.28
N LYS A 93 4.52 -12.00 2.24
CA LYS A 93 4.81 -11.20 1.03
C LYS A 93 5.75 -11.96 0.10
N LEU A 94 6.70 -12.71 0.67
CA LEU A 94 7.58 -13.59 -0.09
C LEU A 94 6.79 -14.70 -0.80
N GLU A 95 5.84 -15.35 -0.14
CA GLU A 95 5.01 -16.39 -0.75
C GLU A 95 4.11 -15.85 -1.88
N ARG A 96 3.76 -14.56 -1.81
CA ARG A 96 2.80 -13.93 -2.74
C ARG A 96 3.48 -13.21 -3.91
N PHE A 97 4.74 -12.79 -3.75
CA PHE A 97 5.47 -11.93 -4.69
C PHE A 97 6.93 -12.31 -4.92
N GLY A 98 7.42 -13.38 -4.29
CA GLY A 98 8.81 -13.86 -4.40
C GLY A 98 9.09 -14.72 -5.62
#